data_AF-A0A920UIB8-F1
#
_entry.id   AF-A0A920UIB8-F1
#
_cell.length_a   1.000
_cell.length_b   1.000
_cell.length_c   1.000
_cell.angle_alpha   90.00
_cell.angle_beta   90.00
_cell.angle_gamma   90.00
#
_symmetry.space_group_name_H-M   'P 1'
#
loop_
_entity.id
_entity.type
_entity.pdbx_description
1 polymer ?
#
loop_
_entity_poly.entity_id
_entity_poly.type
_entity_poly.pdbx_seq_one_letter_code
_entity_poly.pdbx_strand_id
1 'polypeptide(L)'
;MIGPEQTIFRPKGHQGRVIFEAELGIVIGSKCRKINESEAAEYIFGYTCVNDVTAVEFLFEDKAFQQWTRCKGFDTFTPIGPCITTGIDPDGMQVKAVQNGETRKGLSGQ
;
A
#
# COMPACT_ATOMS: atom_id res chain seq x y z
N MET A 1 -4.82 -7.63 6.92
CA MET A 1 -4.70 -6.18 7.14
C MET A 1 -4.47 -5.90 8.61
N ILE A 2 -3.82 -4.80 8.95
CA ILE A 2 -3.66 -4.30 10.34
C ILE A 2 -3.87 -2.78 10.39
N GLY A 3 -4.16 -2.24 11.57
CA GLY A 3 -4.29 -0.82 11.82
C GLY A 3 -2.99 -0.13 12.27
N PRO A 4 -3.06 1.15 12.64
CA PRO A 4 -1.93 1.90 13.19
C PRO A 4 -1.32 1.24 14.42
N GLU A 5 -0.02 1.47 14.65
CA GLU A 5 0.75 0.97 15.81
C GLU A 5 0.82 -0.57 15.93
N GLN A 6 0.27 -1.32 14.97
CA GLN A 6 0.35 -2.78 14.96
C GLN A 6 1.61 -3.28 14.26
N THR A 7 2.12 -4.42 14.73
CA THR A 7 3.38 -4.99 14.25
C THR A 7 3.22 -5.66 12.88
N ILE A 8 4.12 -5.34 11.95
CA ILE A 8 4.30 -6.10 10.71
C ILE A 8 5.21 -7.29 11.01
N PHE A 9 4.71 -8.51 10.81
CA PHE A 9 5.48 -9.72 11.03
C PHE A 9 6.11 -10.21 9.75
N ARG A 10 7.41 -10.57 9.83
CA ARG A 10 8.08 -11.27 8.74
C ARG A 10 7.45 -12.66 8.56
N PRO A 11 7.22 -13.12 7.32
CA PRO A 11 6.71 -14.47 7.07
C PRO A 11 7.62 -15.53 7.69
N LYS A 12 7.02 -16.57 8.26
CA LYS A 12 7.76 -17.64 8.95
C LYS A 12 8.73 -18.32 7.99
N GLY A 13 10.00 -18.42 8.39
CA GLY A 13 11.05 -19.06 7.59
C GLY A 13 11.61 -18.18 6.46
N HIS A 14 11.01 -17.02 6.18
CA HIS A 14 11.57 -16.06 5.24
C HIS A 14 12.79 -15.36 5.84
N GLN A 15 13.93 -15.43 5.15
CA GLN A 15 15.16 -14.74 5.57
C GLN A 15 15.48 -13.54 4.67
N GLY A 16 14.76 -13.40 3.57
CA GLY A 16 14.99 -12.35 2.59
C GLY A 16 14.51 -10.97 3.03
N ARG A 17 14.51 -10.04 2.08
CA ARG A 17 14.07 -8.67 2.30
C ARG A 17 12.56 -8.59 2.46
N VAL A 18 12.16 -7.74 3.39
CA VAL A 18 10.79 -7.25 3.53
C VAL A 18 10.88 -5.74 3.44
N ILE A 19 10.19 -5.16 2.47
CA ILE A 19 10.23 -3.73 2.18
C ILE A 19 8.86 -3.10 2.45
N PHE A 20 8.85 -1.85 2.85
CA PHE A 20 7.65 -1.02 2.95
C PHE A 20 7.49 -0.21 1.65
N GLU A 21 6.26 0.02 1.24
CA GLU A 21 5.89 0.86 0.10
C GLU A 21 4.78 1.79 0.61
N ALA A 22 5.12 3.03 0.92
CA ALA A 22 4.13 4.00 1.40
C ALA A 22 3.29 4.49 0.21
N GLU A 23 1.97 4.37 0.33
CA GLU A 23 1.01 4.63 -0.75
C GLU A 23 -0.15 5.52 -0.25
N LEU A 24 -0.72 6.30 -1.16
CA LEU A 24 -2.01 6.95 -0.96
C LEU A 24 -3.12 5.94 -1.28
N GLY A 25 -3.89 5.54 -0.27
CA GLY A 25 -5.05 4.67 -0.45
C GLY A 25 -6.31 5.45 -0.79
N ILE A 26 -7.03 5.00 -1.82
CA ILE A 26 -8.36 5.50 -2.18
C ILE A 26 -9.42 4.61 -1.54
N VAL A 27 -10.38 5.20 -0.83
CA VAL A 27 -11.54 4.50 -0.28
C VAL A 27 -12.74 4.78 -1.17
N ILE A 28 -13.28 3.74 -1.79
CA ILE A 28 -14.48 3.82 -2.65
C ILE A 28 -15.74 3.87 -1.79
N GLY A 29 -16.57 4.88 -1.99
CA GLY A 29 -17.82 5.10 -1.26
C GLY A 29 -19.05 4.48 -1.89
N SER A 30 -19.03 4.33 -3.22
CA SER A 30 -20.19 3.89 -4.00
C SER A 30 -19.78 2.84 -5.02
N LYS A 31 -20.64 1.83 -5.25
CA LYS A 31 -20.39 0.82 -6.28
C LYS A 31 -20.31 1.48 -7.66
N CYS A 32 -19.22 1.21 -8.37
CA CYS A 32 -18.98 1.71 -9.72
C CYS A 32 -18.35 0.63 -10.59
N ARG A 33 -18.53 0.74 -11.90
CA ARG A 33 -17.88 -0.14 -12.88
C ARG A 33 -17.87 0.56 -14.25
N LYS A 34 -16.72 0.56 -14.93
CA LYS A 34 -16.56 1.18 -16.25
C LYS A 34 -17.01 2.66 -16.30
N ILE A 35 -16.71 3.41 -15.23
CA ILE A 35 -16.95 4.86 -15.17
C ILE A 35 -15.91 5.61 -15.99
N ASN A 36 -16.23 6.83 -16.40
CA ASN A 36 -15.25 7.73 -17.00
C ASN A 36 -14.32 8.28 -15.92
N GLU A 37 -13.08 8.62 -16.28
CA GLU A 37 -12.11 9.22 -15.36
C GLU A 37 -12.64 10.52 -14.72
N SER A 38 -13.35 11.35 -15.50
CA SER A 38 -13.97 12.58 -15.03
C SER A 38 -15.03 12.37 -13.94
N GLU A 39 -15.60 11.17 -13.85
CA GLU A 39 -16.62 10.81 -12.87
C GLU A 39 -16.01 10.18 -11.61
N ALA A 40 -14.71 9.82 -11.62
CA ALA A 40 -14.08 9.04 -10.56
C ALA A 40 -14.23 9.68 -9.17
N ALA A 41 -14.08 11.00 -9.08
CA ALA A 41 -14.20 11.74 -7.82
C ALA A 41 -15.57 11.57 -7.15
N GLU A 42 -16.64 11.36 -7.92
CA GLU A 42 -18.01 11.18 -7.39
C GLU A 42 -18.17 9.84 -6.62
N TYR A 43 -17.30 8.87 -6.87
CA TYR A 43 -17.34 7.55 -6.25
C TYR A 43 -16.32 7.38 -5.11
N ILE A 44 -15.40 8.33 -4.94
CA ILE A 44 -14.40 8.31 -3.88
C ILE A 44 -15.03 8.84 -2.59
N PHE A 45 -15.03 8.01 -1.54
CA PHE A 45 -15.42 8.45 -0.19
C PHE A 45 -14.33 9.33 0.42
N GLY A 46 -13.07 8.91 0.30
CA GLY A 46 -11.93 9.65 0.83
C GLY A 46 -10.61 8.90 0.63
N TYR A 47 -9.60 9.35 1.35
CA TYR A 47 -8.23 8.86 1.23
C TYR A 47 -7.66 8.45 2.60
N THR A 48 -6.74 7.51 2.60
CA THR A 48 -6.02 7.01 3.80
C THR A 48 -4.56 6.74 3.45
N CYS A 49 -3.69 6.56 4.45
CA CYS A 49 -2.36 5.99 4.19
C CYS A 49 -2.45 4.46 4.10
N VAL A 50 -1.65 3.88 3.21
CA VAL A 50 -1.46 2.44 3.07
C VAL A 50 0.03 2.14 3.02
N ASN A 51 0.43 1.01 3.59
CA ASN A 51 1.76 0.44 3.37
C ASN A 51 1.62 -0.90 2.63
N ASP A 52 2.06 -0.97 1.37
CA ASP A 52 2.00 -2.19 0.55
C ASP A 52 3.28 -3.01 0.74
N VAL A 53 3.33 -3.76 1.84
CA VAL A 53 4.54 -4.47 2.27
C VAL A 53 4.83 -5.64 1.34
N THR A 54 6.09 -5.75 0.90
CA THR A 54 6.51 -6.79 -0.04
C THR A 54 7.64 -7.65 0.55
N ALA A 55 7.46 -8.97 0.56
CA ALA A 55 8.54 -9.93 0.80
C ALA A 55 9.19 -10.33 -0.54
N VAL A 56 10.28 -9.65 -0.88
CA VAL A 56 10.78 -9.54 -2.27
C VAL A 56 11.13 -10.88 -2.90
N GLU A 57 11.69 -11.82 -2.16
CA GLU A 57 12.17 -13.09 -2.73
C GLU A 57 11.00 -14.01 -3.13
N PHE A 58 9.84 -13.91 -2.47
CA PHE A 58 8.65 -14.64 -2.88
C PHE A 58 8.09 -14.16 -4.23
N LEU A 59 8.44 -12.95 -4.66
CA LEU A 59 8.08 -12.45 -5.99
C LEU A 59 8.73 -13.30 -7.10
N PHE A 60 9.97 -13.76 -6.87
CA PHE A 60 10.81 -14.43 -7.87
C PHE A 60 11.06 -15.92 -7.59
N GLU A 61 10.46 -16.48 -6.53
CA GLU A 61 10.65 -17.89 -6.17
C GLU A 61 10.13 -18.83 -7.26
N ASP A 62 9.05 -18.47 -7.95
CA ASP A 62 8.65 -19.14 -9.19
C ASP A 62 9.35 -18.47 -10.38
N LYS A 63 10.19 -19.23 -11.08
CA LYS A 63 10.96 -18.72 -12.22
C LYS A 63 10.12 -18.53 -13.48
N ALA A 64 8.94 -19.15 -13.55
CA ALA A 64 8.06 -19.03 -14.71
C ALA A 64 7.25 -17.73 -14.69
N PHE A 65 6.94 -17.20 -13.49
CA PHE A 65 6.08 -16.03 -13.34
C PHE A 65 6.25 -15.34 -11.98
N GLN A 66 6.15 -14.01 -11.98
CA GLN A 66 6.25 -13.18 -10.78
C GLN A 66 4.98 -13.24 -9.92
N GLN A 67 5.09 -13.77 -8.70
CA GLN A 67 3.94 -14.05 -7.83
C GLN A 67 3.62 -12.88 -6.87
N TRP A 68 3.06 -11.78 -7.41
CA TRP A 68 2.74 -10.57 -6.64
C TRP A 68 1.78 -10.80 -5.47
N THR A 69 0.70 -11.57 -5.68
CA THR A 69 -0.26 -11.89 -4.62
C THR A 69 0.41 -12.59 -3.44
N ARG A 70 1.37 -13.48 -3.73
CA ARG A 70 2.08 -14.22 -2.68
C ARG A 70 3.03 -13.31 -1.91
N CYS A 71 3.79 -12.44 -2.57
CA CYS A 71 4.77 -11.60 -1.88
C CYS A 71 4.17 -10.44 -1.07
N LYS A 72 2.94 -10.03 -1.37
CA LYS A 72 2.22 -8.92 -0.71
C LYS A 72 1.06 -9.37 0.18
N GLY A 73 0.59 -10.61 0.04
CA GLY A 73 -0.64 -11.09 0.68
C GLY A 73 -0.48 -11.72 2.06
N PHE A 74 0.68 -11.61 2.72
CA PHE A 74 0.86 -12.18 4.06
C PHE A 74 0.04 -11.44 5.12
N ASP A 75 -0.27 -12.12 6.22
CA ASP A 75 -0.82 -11.47 7.40
C ASP A 75 0.06 -10.27 7.79
N THR A 76 -0.59 -9.16 8.16
CA THR A 76 0.03 -7.87 8.52
C THR A 76 0.68 -7.05 7.39
N PHE A 77 0.70 -7.53 6.13
CA PHE A 77 1.35 -6.81 5.01
C PHE A 77 0.55 -5.67 4.38
N THR A 78 -0.64 -5.40 4.90
CA THR A 78 -1.44 -4.23 4.50
C THR A 78 -1.86 -3.43 5.73
N PRO A 79 -0.95 -2.65 6.34
CA PRO A 79 -1.31 -1.59 7.26
C PRO A 79 -2.14 -0.50 6.58
N ILE A 80 -3.25 -0.10 7.20
CA ILE A 80 -4.15 0.96 6.71
C ILE A 80 -4.52 1.88 7.88
N GLY A 81 -4.53 3.18 7.64
CA GLY A 81 -5.02 4.19 8.58
C GLY A 81 -4.18 5.47 8.56
N PRO A 82 -4.19 6.29 9.63
CA PRO A 82 -4.96 6.12 10.87
C PRO A 82 -6.44 6.49 10.75
N CYS A 83 -6.80 7.24 9.72
CA CYS A 83 -8.17 7.67 9.45
C CYS A 83 -8.41 7.76 7.96
N ILE A 84 -9.68 7.96 7.60
CA ILE A 84 -10.07 8.31 6.25
C ILE A 84 -10.36 9.82 6.25
N THR A 85 -9.68 10.56 5.39
CA THR A 85 -9.93 11.98 5.16
C THR A 85 -10.79 12.16 3.92
N THR A 86 -11.86 12.95 4.05
CA THR A 86 -12.82 13.24 2.98
C THR A 86 -12.75 14.71 2.58
N GLY A 87 -13.22 15.06 1.37
CA GLY A 87 -13.33 16.46 0.95
C GLY A 87 -11.99 17.17 0.70
N ILE A 88 -10.96 16.40 0.34
CA ILE A 88 -9.62 16.89 0.01
C ILE A 88 -9.34 16.67 -1.48
N ASP A 89 -8.58 17.58 -2.06
CA ASP A 89 -7.99 17.42 -3.39
C ASP A 89 -6.72 16.57 -3.24
N PRO A 90 -6.63 15.37 -3.85
CA PRO A 90 -5.42 14.57 -3.80
C PRO A 90 -4.25 15.19 -4.60
N ASP A 91 -4.53 16.14 -5.50
CA ASP A 91 -3.50 16.77 -6.30
C ASP A 91 -2.55 17.60 -5.40
N GLY A 92 -1.25 17.38 -5.58
CA GLY A 92 -0.22 18.03 -4.78
C GLY A 92 0.03 17.40 -3.40
N MET A 93 -0.65 16.31 -3.04
CA MET A 93 -0.31 15.55 -1.84
C MET A 93 1.07 14.90 -1.96
N GLN A 94 1.79 14.81 -0.84
CA GLN A 94 3.09 14.15 -0.76
C GLN A 94 2.98 12.89 0.08
N VAL A 95 3.34 11.75 -0.51
CA VAL A 95 3.49 10.48 0.22
C VAL A 95 4.94 10.36 0.68
N LYS A 96 5.15 10.03 1.95
CA LYS A 96 6.48 9.87 2.56
C LYS A 96 6.52 8.61 3.39
N ALA A 97 7.61 7.86 3.25
CA ALA A 97 7.95 6.77 4.15
C ALA A 97 9.05 7.23 5.12
N VAL A 98 8.84 7.02 6.41
CA VAL A 98 9.82 7.33 7.45
C VAL A 98 10.14 6.06 8.21
N GLN A 99 11.41 5.69 8.25
CA GLN A 99 11.89 4.51 8.97
C GLN A 99 13.02 4.93 9.90
N ASN A 100 12.87 4.68 11.20
CA ASN A 100 13.85 5.03 12.23
C ASN A 100 14.25 6.53 12.19
N GLY A 101 13.28 7.42 11.92
CA GLY A 101 13.50 8.86 11.84
C GLY A 101 14.06 9.35 10.49
N GLU A 102 14.39 8.47 9.56
CA GLU A 102 14.91 8.84 8.25
C GLU A 102 13.83 8.73 7.17
N THR A 103 13.68 9.80 6.37
CA THR A 103 12.84 9.74 5.17
C THR A 103 13.50 8.81 4.16
N ARG A 104 12.76 7.78 3.76
CA ARG A 104 13.18 6.83 2.74
C ARG A 104 12.59 7.27 1.40
N LYS A 105 13.40 7.24 0.35
CA LYS A 105 12.90 7.46 -1.01
C LYS A 105 12.06 6.24 -1.39
N GLY A 106 10.84 6.49 -1.86
CA GLY A 106 10.02 5.43 -2.46
C GLY A 106 10.70 4.84 -3.70
N LEU A 107 10.24 3.67 -4.14
CA LEU A 107 10.70 3.02 -5.37
C LEU A 107 10.27 3.77 -6.64
N SER A 108 9.55 4.89 -6.53
CA SER A 108 8.99 5.70 -7.61
C SER A 108 10.04 6.51 -8.41
N GLY A 109 11.24 5.97 -8.61
CA GLY A 109 12.35 6.68 -9.27
C GLY A 109 13.56 5.82 -9.63
N GLN A 110 13.34 4.68 -10.29
CA GLN A 110 14.32 4.06 -11.18
C GLN A 110 13.81 4.08 -12.62
#